data_AF-A0A2E5WIL4-F1
#
_entry.id   AF-A0A2E5WIL4-F1
#
_cell.length_a   1.000
_cell.length_b   1.000
_cell.length_c   1.000
_cell.angle_alpha   90.00
_cell.angle_beta   90.00
_cell.angle_gamma   90.00
#
_symmetry.space_group_name_H-M   'P 1'
#
loop_
_entity.id
_entity.type
_entity.pdbx_description
1 polymer ?
#
loop_
_entity_poly.entity_id
_entity_poly.type
_entity_poly.pdbx_seq_one_letter_code
_entity_poly.pdbx_strand_id
1 'polypeptide(L)'
;MDFNSSTQRHLKEINKKFESRNVNGKDILEITTYQQLNLFILKNLYDKWIYNFNSNKIKYFNYESRDVIQTSKKLMNILSNNISIDINDFGSLFQESSNDLLELVRNPKKYIKEDLIVEEWYDEEKINKRSKYYYYHKKLFDMLIHEMKTKNEVSVKSREIVRYVDAITVDTNEELITDACNFFDCSRNQLLEVEENDSEDYYKFFSMSKGDVDNLLSEAISKKNFEESMNHILNNINKSYLNKFSSNDLREFFHKIKEKRITIELKLMA
;
A
#
# COMPACT_ATOMS: atom_id res chain seq x y z
N MET A 1 -13.16 2.90 15.62
CA MET A 1 -13.82 1.58 15.44
C MET A 1 -12.74 0.56 15.10
N ASP A 2 -12.79 -0.67 15.62
CA ASP A 2 -11.74 -1.66 15.35
C ASP A 2 -12.07 -2.53 14.12
N PHE A 3 -11.61 -2.10 12.94
CA PHE A 3 -11.76 -2.85 11.69
C PHE A 3 -11.06 -4.22 11.72
N ASN A 4 -10.04 -4.39 12.58
CA ASN A 4 -9.37 -5.68 12.74
C ASN A 4 -10.32 -6.70 13.37
N SER A 5 -11.12 -6.31 14.35
CA SER A 5 -12.10 -7.20 14.96
C SER A 5 -13.10 -7.78 13.95
N SER A 6 -13.57 -6.98 12.97
CA SER A 6 -14.44 -7.51 11.91
C SER A 6 -13.69 -8.46 10.97
N THR A 7 -12.47 -8.07 10.56
CA THR A 7 -11.60 -8.91 9.72
C THR A 7 -11.32 -10.27 10.39
N GLN A 8 -11.03 -10.28 11.69
CA GLN A 8 -10.80 -11.50 12.47
C GLN A 8 -12.05 -12.37 12.60
N ARG A 9 -13.25 -11.78 12.64
CA ARG A 9 -14.52 -12.52 12.63
C ARG A 9 -14.70 -13.29 11.32
N HIS A 10 -14.52 -12.63 10.18
CA HIS A 10 -14.59 -13.27 8.87
C HIS A 10 -13.51 -14.36 8.72
N LEU A 11 -12.30 -14.09 9.20
CA LEU A 11 -11.21 -15.06 9.14
C LEU A 11 -11.50 -16.32 9.96
N LYS A 12 -12.19 -16.21 11.11
CA LYS A 12 -12.60 -17.40 11.89
C LYS A 12 -13.56 -18.30 11.10
N GLU A 13 -14.55 -17.72 10.43
CA GLU A 13 -15.49 -18.46 9.59
C GLU A 13 -14.79 -19.12 8.39
N ILE A 14 -13.86 -18.39 7.76
CA ILE A 14 -13.02 -18.91 6.68
C ILE A 14 -12.16 -20.08 7.19
N ASN A 15 -11.46 -19.92 8.31
CA ASN A 15 -10.62 -20.98 8.87
C ASN A 15 -11.43 -22.25 9.09
N LYS A 16 -12.61 -22.13 9.72
CA LYS A 16 -13.52 -23.27 9.93
C LYS A 16 -13.92 -23.97 8.64
N LYS A 17 -14.17 -23.21 7.56
CA LYS A 17 -14.53 -23.75 6.24
C LYS A 17 -13.38 -24.51 5.57
N PHE A 18 -12.13 -24.17 5.87
CA PHE A 18 -10.92 -24.71 5.23
C PHE A 18 -10.00 -25.48 6.18
N GLU A 19 -10.46 -25.86 7.38
CA GLU A 19 -9.68 -26.60 8.39
C GLU A 19 -9.05 -27.90 7.86
N SER A 20 -9.68 -28.55 6.88
CA SER A 20 -9.27 -29.85 6.35
C SER A 20 -8.64 -29.80 4.95
N ARG A 21 -8.47 -28.62 4.36
CA ARG A 21 -7.88 -28.49 3.01
C ARG A 21 -7.30 -27.11 2.74
N ASN A 22 -6.36 -27.05 1.80
CA ASN A 22 -5.80 -25.79 1.33
C ASN A 22 -6.84 -24.93 0.58
N VAL A 23 -6.63 -23.62 0.65
CA VAL A 23 -7.37 -22.61 -0.12
C VAL A 23 -6.77 -22.52 -1.52
N ASN A 24 -7.59 -22.71 -2.56
CA ASN A 24 -7.15 -22.63 -3.95
C ASN A 24 -7.62 -21.35 -4.65
N GLY A 25 -7.15 -21.11 -5.88
CA GLY A 25 -7.48 -19.88 -6.62
C GLY A 25 -8.97 -19.68 -6.91
N LYS A 26 -9.73 -20.76 -7.13
CA LYS A 26 -11.20 -20.68 -7.31
C LYS A 26 -11.90 -20.35 -6.00
N ASP A 27 -11.42 -20.93 -4.89
CA ASP A 27 -11.94 -20.61 -3.57
C ASP A 27 -11.73 -19.12 -3.24
N ILE A 28 -10.58 -18.54 -3.60
CA ILE A 28 -10.28 -17.12 -3.35
C ILE A 28 -11.27 -16.20 -4.06
N LEU A 29 -11.65 -16.51 -5.30
CA LEU A 29 -12.61 -15.71 -6.07
C LEU A 29 -13.98 -15.61 -5.38
N GLU A 30 -14.32 -16.58 -4.54
CA GLU A 30 -15.60 -16.71 -3.84
C GLU A 30 -15.43 -16.77 -2.31
N ILE A 31 -14.28 -16.31 -1.79
CA ILE A 31 -13.95 -16.47 -0.37
C ILE A 31 -14.82 -15.59 0.53
N THR A 32 -15.17 -14.39 0.04
CA THR A 32 -16.20 -13.52 0.62
C THR A 32 -17.21 -13.09 -0.44
N THR A 33 -18.33 -12.51 -0.01
CA THR A 33 -19.27 -11.83 -0.92
C THR A 33 -18.71 -10.52 -1.47
N TYR A 34 -17.63 -9.98 -0.89
CA TYR A 34 -17.05 -8.71 -1.31
C TYR A 34 -15.97 -8.93 -2.39
N GLN A 35 -16.38 -8.80 -3.65
CA GLN A 35 -15.53 -9.13 -4.80
C GLN A 35 -14.20 -8.35 -4.84
N GLN A 36 -14.19 -7.07 -4.44
CA GLN A 36 -12.96 -6.27 -4.41
C GLN A 36 -11.92 -6.82 -3.42
N LEU A 37 -12.35 -7.33 -2.26
CA LEU A 37 -11.47 -7.99 -1.30
C LEU A 37 -10.86 -9.28 -1.88
N ASN A 38 -11.70 -10.10 -2.51
CA ASN A 38 -11.26 -11.34 -3.16
C ASN A 38 -10.20 -11.07 -4.24
N LEU A 39 -10.39 -10.01 -5.03
CA LEU A 39 -9.40 -9.57 -6.03
C LEU A 39 -8.11 -9.05 -5.40
N PHE A 40 -8.17 -8.36 -4.25
CA PHE A 40 -6.98 -7.90 -3.54
C PHE A 40 -6.15 -9.05 -2.95
N ILE A 41 -6.80 -10.14 -2.51
CA ILE A 41 -6.09 -11.36 -2.10
C ILE A 41 -5.27 -11.92 -3.27
N LEU A 42 -5.86 -11.98 -4.48
CA LEU A 42 -5.15 -12.41 -5.69
C LEU A 42 -4.04 -11.43 -6.12
N LYS A 43 -4.29 -10.12 -5.98
CA LYS A 43 -3.30 -9.07 -6.25
C LYS A 43 -2.08 -9.23 -5.36
N ASN A 44 -2.29 -9.39 -4.05
CA ASN A 44 -1.22 -9.51 -3.07
C ASN A 44 -0.41 -10.80 -3.25
N LEU A 45 -1.03 -11.91 -3.66
CA LEU A 45 -0.30 -13.11 -4.08
C LEU A 45 0.57 -12.88 -5.31
N TYR A 46 0.02 -12.20 -6.32
CA TYR A 46 0.76 -11.86 -7.53
C TYR A 46 1.96 -10.96 -7.21
N ASP A 47 1.77 -9.94 -6.38
CA ASP A 47 2.83 -9.00 -6.00
C ASP A 47 3.93 -9.67 -5.18
N LYS A 48 3.56 -10.52 -4.21
CA LYS A 48 4.52 -11.34 -3.45
C LYS A 48 5.34 -12.25 -4.36
N TRP A 49 4.73 -12.85 -5.38
CA TRP A 49 5.48 -13.64 -6.36
C TRP A 49 6.45 -12.78 -7.17
N ILE A 50 6.00 -11.62 -7.68
CA ILE A 50 6.86 -10.72 -8.49
C ILE A 50 8.05 -10.26 -7.66
N TYR A 51 7.80 -9.85 -6.42
CA TYR A 51 8.82 -9.48 -5.47
C TYR A 51 9.81 -10.63 -5.22
N ASN A 52 9.31 -11.84 -4.94
CA ASN A 52 10.16 -13.00 -4.70
C ASN A 52 10.98 -13.38 -5.95
N PHE A 53 10.37 -13.38 -7.13
CA PHE A 53 11.06 -13.67 -8.39
C PHE A 53 12.20 -12.68 -8.65
N ASN A 54 11.96 -11.39 -8.45
CA ASN A 54 12.97 -10.36 -8.64
C ASN A 54 14.09 -10.43 -7.59
N SER A 55 13.74 -10.71 -6.32
CA SER A 55 14.70 -10.79 -5.22
C SER A 55 15.67 -11.97 -5.33
N ASN A 56 15.27 -13.04 -6.02
CA ASN A 56 16.12 -14.22 -6.26
C ASN A 56 17.00 -14.11 -7.51
N LYS A 57 16.99 -12.98 -8.24
CA LYS A 57 17.85 -12.78 -9.41
C LYS A 57 19.31 -12.63 -8.99
N ILE A 58 20.21 -13.34 -9.68
CA ILE A 58 21.67 -13.23 -9.46
C ILE A 58 22.40 -12.77 -10.73
N LYS A 59 23.53 -12.09 -10.58
CA LYS A 59 24.25 -11.39 -11.66
C LYS A 59 24.79 -12.25 -12.81
N TYR A 60 24.72 -13.57 -12.72
CA TYR A 60 25.31 -14.49 -13.71
C TYR A 60 24.35 -14.88 -14.84
N PHE A 61 23.07 -14.48 -14.77
CA PHE A 61 22.05 -14.84 -15.75
C PHE A 61 21.44 -13.62 -16.46
N ASN A 62 21.09 -13.80 -17.73
CA ASN A 62 20.40 -12.78 -18.51
C ASN A 62 18.87 -12.96 -18.41
N TYR A 63 18.27 -12.33 -17.40
CA TYR A 63 16.83 -12.34 -17.18
C TYR A 63 16.02 -11.55 -18.23
N GLU A 64 16.69 -10.70 -19.01
CA GLU A 64 16.07 -9.90 -20.08
C GLU A 64 16.01 -10.64 -21.42
N SER A 65 16.59 -11.85 -21.50
CA SER A 65 16.47 -12.67 -22.70
C SER A 65 15.01 -13.06 -22.93
N ARG A 66 14.59 -13.03 -24.21
CA ARG A 66 13.19 -13.32 -24.61
C ARG A 66 12.69 -14.66 -24.06
N ASP A 67 13.54 -15.69 -24.08
CA ASP A 67 13.18 -17.03 -23.63
C ASP A 67 12.94 -17.09 -22.11
N VAL A 68 13.77 -16.38 -21.32
CA VAL A 68 13.60 -16.31 -19.86
C VAL A 68 12.33 -15.53 -19.51
N ILE A 69 12.09 -14.38 -20.16
CA ILE A 69 10.87 -13.59 -19.95
C ILE A 69 9.62 -14.41 -20.27
N GLN A 70 9.58 -15.07 -21.43
CA GLN A 70 8.41 -15.87 -21.85
C GLN A 70 8.19 -17.07 -20.94
N THR A 71 9.25 -17.76 -20.54
CA THR A 71 9.16 -18.92 -19.63
C THR A 71 8.70 -18.49 -18.25
N SER A 72 9.18 -17.35 -17.74
CA SER A 72 8.75 -16.79 -16.46
C SER A 72 7.28 -16.39 -16.48
N LYS A 73 6.80 -15.74 -17.56
CA LYS A 73 5.37 -15.45 -17.76
C LYS A 73 4.52 -16.73 -17.79
N LYS A 74 4.99 -17.80 -18.46
CA LYS A 74 4.30 -19.10 -18.49
C LYS A 74 4.25 -19.76 -17.12
N LEU A 75 5.37 -19.76 -16.40
CA LEU A 75 5.45 -20.30 -15.04
C LEU A 75 4.47 -19.59 -14.10
N MET A 76 4.44 -18.26 -14.14
CA MET A 76 3.46 -17.47 -13.39
C MET A 76 2.02 -17.92 -13.69
N ASN A 77 1.67 -18.04 -14.97
CA ASN A 77 0.32 -18.46 -15.35
C ASN A 77 -0.01 -19.89 -14.88
N ILE A 78 0.97 -20.79 -14.86
CA ILE A 78 0.77 -22.13 -14.30
C ILE A 78 0.53 -22.03 -12.79
N LEU A 79 1.36 -21.28 -12.07
CA LEU A 79 1.24 -21.12 -10.62
C LEU A 79 -0.08 -20.44 -10.21
N SER A 80 -0.53 -19.42 -10.96
CA SER A 80 -1.81 -18.76 -10.68
C SER A 80 -3.02 -19.70 -10.80
N ASN A 81 -2.93 -20.70 -11.68
CA ASN A 81 -3.95 -21.75 -11.82
C ASN A 81 -3.79 -22.90 -10.81
N ASN A 82 -2.69 -22.94 -10.07
CA ASN A 82 -2.35 -23.98 -9.10
C ASN A 82 -2.08 -23.38 -7.70
N ILE A 83 -2.77 -22.29 -7.36
CA ILE A 83 -2.71 -21.71 -6.01
C ILE A 83 -3.19 -22.78 -5.01
N SER A 84 -2.40 -22.98 -3.96
CA SER A 84 -2.68 -23.91 -2.87
C SER A 84 -2.04 -23.34 -1.60
N ILE A 85 -2.84 -22.67 -0.77
CA ILE A 85 -2.38 -21.95 0.44
C ILE A 85 -2.83 -22.72 1.67
N ASP A 86 -1.91 -22.97 2.60
CA ASP A 86 -2.26 -23.50 3.91
C ASP A 86 -3.11 -22.46 4.67
N ILE A 87 -4.16 -22.91 5.34
CA ILE A 87 -5.09 -22.01 6.02
C ILE A 87 -4.41 -21.18 7.12
N ASN A 88 -3.35 -21.71 7.74
CA ASN A 88 -2.56 -20.99 8.74
C ASN A 88 -1.80 -19.79 8.14
N ASP A 89 -1.38 -19.89 6.88
CA ASP A 89 -0.70 -18.81 6.16
C ASP A 89 -1.69 -17.80 5.56
N PHE A 90 -2.89 -18.26 5.20
CA PHE A 90 -3.92 -17.46 4.55
C PHE A 90 -4.36 -16.24 5.38
N GLY A 91 -4.37 -16.35 6.71
CA GLY A 91 -4.81 -15.28 7.60
C GLY A 91 -4.03 -13.98 7.45
N SER A 92 -2.70 -14.06 7.25
CA SER A 92 -1.86 -12.89 7.04
C SER A 92 -2.20 -12.16 5.74
N LEU A 93 -2.42 -12.93 4.66
CA LEU A 93 -2.81 -12.43 3.35
C LEU A 93 -4.20 -11.79 3.36
N PHE A 94 -5.15 -12.40 4.08
CA PHE A 94 -6.50 -11.88 4.23
C PHE A 94 -6.52 -10.54 4.98
N GLN A 95 -5.73 -10.43 6.04
CA GLN A 95 -5.60 -9.19 6.82
C GLN A 95 -4.96 -8.06 5.99
N GLU A 96 -3.87 -8.35 5.28
CA GLU A 96 -3.21 -7.41 4.36
C GLU A 96 -4.19 -6.89 3.30
N SER A 97 -4.95 -7.79 2.69
CA SER A 97 -5.94 -7.45 1.65
C SER A 97 -7.13 -6.65 2.19
N SER A 98 -7.51 -6.89 3.45
CA SER A 98 -8.53 -6.09 4.15
C SER A 98 -8.04 -4.67 4.44
N ASN A 99 -6.75 -4.50 4.79
CA ASN A 99 -6.16 -3.18 5.00
C ASN A 99 -6.05 -2.40 3.69
N ASP A 100 -5.58 -3.05 2.62
CA ASP A 100 -5.58 -2.50 1.26
C ASP A 100 -6.97 -1.98 0.86
N LEU A 101 -8.00 -2.76 1.16
CA LEU A 101 -9.38 -2.41 0.87
C LEU A 101 -9.82 -1.15 1.64
N LEU A 102 -9.48 -1.03 2.92
CA LEU A 102 -9.77 0.17 3.72
C LEU A 102 -9.09 1.41 3.12
N GLU A 103 -7.82 1.29 2.70
CA GLU A 103 -7.09 2.39 2.07
C GLU A 103 -7.70 2.79 0.73
N LEU A 104 -8.08 1.80 -0.10
CA LEU A 104 -8.79 2.06 -1.35
C LEU A 104 -10.10 2.80 -1.10
N VAL A 105 -10.89 2.38 -0.10
CA VAL A 105 -12.18 3.00 0.20
C VAL A 105 -12.01 4.44 0.70
N ARG A 106 -11.03 4.67 1.59
CA ARG A 106 -10.80 5.97 2.23
C ARG A 106 -10.17 6.98 1.29
N ASN A 107 -9.19 6.55 0.49
CA ASN A 107 -8.51 7.42 -0.45
C ASN A 107 -8.11 6.66 -1.73
N PRO A 108 -9.09 6.41 -2.63
CA PRO A 108 -8.85 5.56 -3.79
C PRO A 108 -7.75 6.09 -4.69
N LYS A 109 -7.69 7.42 -4.87
CA LYS A 109 -6.68 8.08 -5.69
C LYS A 109 -5.28 7.92 -5.12
N LYS A 110 -5.09 8.11 -3.81
CA LYS A 110 -3.79 7.89 -3.17
C LYS A 110 -3.37 6.43 -3.31
N TYR A 111 -4.26 5.51 -2.94
CA TYR A 111 -3.99 4.07 -2.98
C TYR A 111 -3.59 3.60 -4.39
N ILE A 112 -4.35 3.96 -5.42
CA ILE A 112 -4.06 3.59 -6.81
C ILE A 112 -2.71 4.17 -7.28
N LYS A 113 -2.33 5.38 -6.85
CA LYS A 113 -1.01 5.94 -7.19
C LYS A 113 0.11 5.15 -6.53
N GLU A 114 -0.02 4.80 -5.26
CA GLU A 114 0.95 3.99 -4.52
C GLU A 114 1.06 2.57 -5.10
N ASP A 115 -0.05 2.02 -5.56
CA ASP A 115 -0.10 0.74 -6.25
C ASP A 115 0.59 0.77 -7.63
N LEU A 116 0.52 1.90 -8.34
CA LEU A 116 1.11 2.07 -9.67
C LEU A 116 2.59 2.49 -9.68
N ILE A 117 3.23 2.67 -8.51
CA ILE A 117 4.68 2.94 -8.44
C ILE A 117 5.53 1.68 -8.24
N VAL A 118 4.91 0.51 -8.06
CA VAL A 118 5.61 -0.77 -7.81
C VAL A 118 6.43 -1.24 -9.02
N GLU A 119 6.03 -0.85 -10.23
CA GLU A 119 6.78 -1.09 -11.46
C GLU A 119 7.44 0.22 -11.93
N GLU A 120 8.59 0.12 -12.60
CA GLU A 120 9.27 1.30 -13.14
C GLU A 120 8.58 1.83 -14.41
N TRP A 121 8.13 0.90 -15.27
CA TRP A 121 7.57 1.17 -16.59
C TRP A 121 6.28 0.41 -16.81
N TYR A 122 5.29 1.11 -17.39
CA TYR A 122 3.99 0.56 -17.76
C TYR A 122 3.83 0.62 -19.28
N ASP A 123 3.37 -0.48 -19.85
CA ASP A 123 2.80 -0.57 -21.19
C ASP A 123 1.30 -0.89 -21.05
N GLU A 124 0.58 -0.93 -22.17
CA GLU A 124 -0.85 -1.29 -22.17
C GLU A 124 -1.11 -2.68 -21.56
N GLU A 125 -0.22 -3.66 -21.75
CA GLU A 125 -0.36 -5.01 -21.18
C GLU A 125 -0.33 -4.97 -19.65
N LYS A 126 0.61 -4.24 -19.06
CA LYS A 126 0.78 -4.10 -17.61
C LYS A 126 -0.40 -3.35 -16.98
N ILE A 127 -0.86 -2.25 -17.58
CA ILE A 127 -2.03 -1.52 -17.05
C ILE A 127 -3.28 -2.39 -17.12
N ASN A 128 -3.51 -3.09 -18.25
CA ASN A 128 -4.62 -4.03 -18.38
C ASN A 128 -4.55 -5.20 -17.40
N LYS A 129 -3.36 -5.68 -17.05
CA LYS A 129 -3.22 -6.70 -16.00
C LYS A 129 -3.57 -6.13 -14.63
N ARG A 130 -3.07 -4.94 -14.31
CA ARG A 130 -3.33 -4.31 -13.01
C ARG A 130 -4.80 -3.98 -12.83
N SER A 131 -5.48 -3.49 -13.87
CA SER A 131 -6.89 -3.13 -13.84
C SER A 131 -7.83 -4.29 -13.45
N LYS A 132 -7.42 -5.54 -13.69
CA LYS A 132 -8.20 -6.74 -13.31
C LYS A 132 -8.43 -6.86 -11.80
N TYR A 133 -7.58 -6.23 -10.98
CA TYR A 133 -7.71 -6.27 -9.53
C TYR A 133 -8.59 -5.15 -8.97
N TYR A 134 -9.10 -4.24 -9.82
CA TYR A 134 -9.87 -3.07 -9.41
C TYR A 134 -11.28 -3.11 -10.00
N TYR A 135 -12.18 -3.81 -9.31
CA TYR A 135 -13.57 -3.99 -9.74
C TYR A 135 -14.30 -2.65 -9.93
N TYR A 136 -14.28 -1.79 -8.92
CA TYR A 136 -15.01 -0.50 -8.92
C TYR A 136 -14.28 0.63 -9.67
N HIS A 137 -12.99 0.46 -9.97
CA HIS A 137 -12.15 1.51 -10.56
C HIS A 137 -11.62 1.16 -11.95
N LYS A 138 -12.15 0.13 -12.61
CA LYS A 138 -11.69 -0.31 -13.93
C LYS A 138 -11.64 0.83 -14.97
N LYS A 139 -12.67 1.70 -14.97
CA LYS A 139 -12.76 2.87 -15.86
C LYS A 139 -11.55 3.81 -15.73
N LEU A 140 -10.98 3.97 -14.54
CA LEU A 140 -9.78 4.78 -14.33
C LEU A 140 -8.61 4.23 -15.15
N PHE A 141 -8.40 2.91 -15.13
CA PHE A 141 -7.35 2.27 -15.91
C PHE A 141 -7.60 2.37 -17.42
N ASP A 142 -8.86 2.28 -17.86
CA ASP A 142 -9.23 2.51 -19.26
C ASP A 142 -8.88 3.95 -19.70
N MET A 143 -9.09 4.93 -18.82
CA MET A 143 -8.69 6.33 -19.06
C MET A 143 -7.17 6.49 -19.13
N LEU A 144 -6.40 5.80 -18.28
CA LEU A 144 -4.93 5.81 -18.37
C LEU A 144 -4.43 5.26 -19.71
N ILE A 145 -5.00 4.14 -20.18
CA ILE A 145 -4.67 3.55 -21.48
C ILE A 145 -5.04 4.51 -22.62
N HIS A 146 -6.20 5.16 -22.53
CA HIS A 146 -6.63 6.15 -23.51
C HIS A 146 -5.68 7.36 -23.59
N GLU A 147 -5.22 7.85 -22.43
CA GLU A 147 -4.26 8.96 -22.35
C GLU A 147 -2.92 8.60 -23.01
N MET A 148 -2.37 7.42 -22.70
CA MET A 148 -1.14 6.92 -23.33
C MET A 148 -1.28 6.81 -24.85
N LYS A 149 -2.41 6.27 -25.34
CA LYS A 149 -2.69 6.16 -26.78
C LYS A 149 -2.80 7.52 -27.45
N THR A 150 -3.46 8.48 -26.82
CA THR A 150 -3.61 9.86 -27.33
C THR A 150 -2.24 10.54 -27.47
N LYS A 151 -1.30 10.23 -26.57
CA LYS A 151 0.08 10.73 -26.61
C LYS A 151 1.03 9.90 -27.48
N ASN A 152 0.55 8.83 -28.13
CA ASN A 152 1.35 7.87 -28.89
C ASN A 152 2.48 7.22 -28.07
N GLU A 153 2.25 6.97 -26.78
CA GLU A 153 3.22 6.38 -25.87
C GLU A 153 3.08 4.85 -25.83
N VAL A 154 4.13 4.14 -26.24
CA VAL A 154 4.18 2.67 -26.16
C VAL A 154 4.44 2.20 -24.74
N SER A 155 5.26 2.93 -23.99
CA SER A 155 5.52 2.68 -22.57
C SER A 155 5.86 3.98 -21.84
N VAL A 156 5.43 4.07 -20.59
CA VAL A 156 5.48 5.29 -19.76
C VAL A 156 6.05 4.94 -18.39
N LYS A 157 6.87 5.85 -17.83
CA LYS A 157 7.40 5.70 -16.47
C LYS A 157 6.29 5.83 -15.44
N SER A 158 6.38 5.09 -14.33
CA SER A 158 5.36 5.14 -13.26
C SER A 158 5.06 6.54 -12.75
N ARG A 159 6.06 7.41 -12.62
CA ARG A 159 5.85 8.82 -12.21
C ARG A 159 4.91 9.59 -13.15
N GLU A 160 4.96 9.31 -14.44
CA GLU A 160 4.10 9.98 -15.41
C GLU A 160 2.70 9.37 -15.42
N ILE A 161 2.57 8.04 -15.23
CA ILE A 161 1.28 7.39 -14.97
C ILE A 161 0.60 8.00 -13.73
N VAL A 162 1.34 8.22 -12.64
CA VAL A 162 0.85 8.88 -11.42
C VAL A 162 0.32 10.29 -11.74
N ARG A 163 0.98 11.05 -12.63
CA ARG A 163 0.47 12.36 -13.07
C ARG A 163 -0.82 12.25 -13.89
N TYR A 164 -0.99 11.18 -14.67
CA TYR A 164 -2.24 10.93 -15.37
C TYR A 164 -3.36 10.61 -14.38
N VAL A 165 -3.09 9.82 -13.34
CA VAL A 165 -4.04 9.62 -12.24
C VAL A 165 -4.37 10.94 -11.55
N ASP A 166 -3.39 11.82 -11.36
CA ASP A 166 -3.61 13.16 -10.77
C ASP A 166 -4.53 14.04 -11.61
N ALA A 167 -4.48 13.93 -12.93
CA ALA A 167 -5.38 14.63 -13.85
C ALA A 167 -6.80 14.04 -13.91
N ILE A 168 -6.99 12.79 -13.48
CA ILE A 168 -8.29 12.12 -13.45
C ILE A 168 -9.04 12.49 -12.16
N THR A 169 -10.30 12.88 -12.31
CA THR A 169 -11.26 12.95 -11.19
C THR A 169 -11.66 11.54 -10.81
N VAL A 170 -11.36 11.15 -9.57
CA VAL A 170 -11.74 9.86 -9.00
C VAL A 170 -12.93 10.12 -8.08
N ASP A 171 -14.12 9.91 -8.61
CA ASP A 171 -15.35 10.08 -7.85
C ASP A 171 -15.45 9.02 -6.75
N THR A 172 -16.09 9.39 -5.65
CA THR A 172 -16.45 8.47 -4.58
C THR A 172 -17.36 7.38 -5.13
N ASN A 173 -16.97 6.11 -4.99
CA ASN A 173 -17.79 4.98 -5.42
C ASN A 173 -18.71 4.52 -4.27
N GLU A 174 -20.00 4.81 -4.39
CA GLU A 174 -21.03 4.52 -3.38
C GLU A 174 -21.27 3.02 -3.17
N GLU A 175 -21.13 2.20 -4.21
CA GLU A 175 -21.27 0.75 -4.12
C GLU A 175 -20.10 0.15 -3.33
N LEU A 176 -18.86 0.56 -3.66
CA LEU A 176 -17.65 0.18 -2.92
C LEU A 176 -17.78 0.51 -1.43
N ILE A 177 -18.24 1.72 -1.10
CA ILE A 177 -18.43 2.14 0.30
C ILE A 177 -19.48 1.28 0.98
N THR A 178 -20.60 1.03 0.31
CA THR A 178 -21.69 0.22 0.84
C THR A 178 -21.23 -1.20 1.15
N ASP A 179 -20.53 -1.83 0.22
CA ASP A 179 -20.01 -3.19 0.38
C ASP A 179 -18.93 -3.26 1.47
N ALA A 180 -18.09 -2.23 1.59
CA ALA A 180 -17.14 -2.11 2.68
C ALA A 180 -17.82 -1.93 4.04
N CYS A 181 -18.84 -1.07 4.15
CA CYS A 181 -19.64 -0.92 5.38
C CYS A 181 -20.26 -2.25 5.81
N ASN A 182 -20.83 -3.00 4.86
CA ASN A 182 -21.41 -4.31 5.12
C ASN A 182 -20.36 -5.33 5.60
N PHE A 183 -19.18 -5.33 4.97
CA PHE A 183 -18.09 -6.25 5.35
C PHE A 183 -17.51 -5.91 6.72
N PHE A 184 -17.23 -4.63 6.98
CA PHE A 184 -16.63 -4.16 8.23
C PHE A 184 -17.64 -3.98 9.37
N ASP A 185 -18.94 -4.13 9.08
CA ASP A 185 -20.04 -3.94 10.04
C ASP A 185 -20.02 -2.53 10.64
N CYS A 186 -19.82 -1.50 9.80
CA CYS A 186 -19.64 -0.11 10.21
C CYS A 186 -20.55 0.85 9.43
N SER A 187 -20.76 2.05 10.00
CA SER A 187 -21.40 3.15 9.28
C SER A 187 -20.43 3.81 8.29
N ARG A 188 -20.98 4.51 7.29
CA ARG A 188 -20.22 5.31 6.33
C ARG A 188 -19.27 6.29 7.02
N ASN A 189 -19.77 7.00 8.03
CA ASN A 189 -18.98 8.01 8.73
C ASN A 189 -17.79 7.36 9.43
N GLN A 190 -17.98 6.23 10.11
CA GLN A 190 -16.88 5.50 10.74
C GLN A 190 -15.85 4.97 9.73
N LEU A 191 -16.29 4.59 8.53
CA LEU A 191 -15.42 4.08 7.47
C LEU A 191 -14.57 5.18 6.83
N LEU A 192 -15.22 6.31 6.51
CA LEU A 192 -14.62 7.48 5.87
C LEU A 192 -14.00 8.47 6.85
N GLU A 193 -14.22 8.28 8.15
CA GLU A 193 -13.29 8.72 9.19
C GLU A 193 -11.94 8.09 8.83
N VAL A 194 -11.21 8.84 8.01
CA VAL A 194 -9.77 8.95 8.16
C VAL A 194 -9.66 9.28 9.64
N GLU A 195 -9.17 8.33 10.45
CA GLU A 195 -8.44 8.78 11.62
C GLU A 195 -7.53 9.85 11.03
N GLU A 196 -7.78 11.11 11.37
CA GLU A 196 -6.68 12.03 11.51
C GLU A 196 -5.76 11.33 12.52
N ASN A 197 -4.99 10.35 12.04
CA ASN A 197 -3.58 10.49 12.07
C ASN A 197 -3.33 11.88 11.47
N ASP A 198 -3.53 12.89 12.31
CA ASP A 198 -2.51 13.86 12.60
C ASP A 198 -1.20 13.24 12.14
N SER A 199 -0.54 13.99 11.30
CA SER A 199 0.79 13.78 10.79
C SER A 199 1.88 13.60 11.88
N GLU A 200 1.57 12.90 12.96
CA GLU A 200 2.23 12.86 14.25
C GLU A 200 2.12 11.47 14.93
N ASP A 201 2.12 10.37 14.18
CA ASP A 201 2.44 9.04 14.75
C ASP A 201 3.92 8.95 15.22
N TYR A 202 4.64 10.08 15.25
CA TYR A 202 5.95 10.17 15.88
C TYR A 202 5.88 10.20 17.40
N TYR A 203 4.72 10.52 18.02
CA TYR A 203 4.60 10.47 19.47
C TYR A 203 4.91 9.06 20.01
N LYS A 204 4.65 8.01 19.22
CA LYS A 204 4.98 6.62 19.56
C LYS A 204 6.47 6.38 19.79
N PHE A 205 7.34 7.23 19.23
CA PHE A 205 8.79 7.13 19.41
C PHE A 205 9.25 7.61 20.79
N PHE A 206 8.41 8.35 21.52
CA PHE A 206 8.76 8.95 22.79
C PHE A 206 7.95 8.33 23.93
N SER A 207 8.56 8.25 25.12
CA SER A 207 7.87 7.79 26.33
C SER A 207 7.28 8.94 27.16
N MET A 208 7.17 10.13 26.57
CA MET A 208 6.74 11.37 27.23
C MET A 208 5.35 11.81 26.75
N SER A 209 4.74 12.78 27.43
CA SER A 209 3.42 13.29 27.05
C SER A 209 3.48 14.04 25.71
N LYS A 210 2.34 14.18 25.01
CA LYS A 210 2.29 14.91 23.72
C LYS A 210 2.87 16.33 23.83
N GLY A 211 2.49 17.08 24.86
CA GLY A 211 2.99 18.45 25.07
C GLY A 211 4.50 18.51 25.33
N ASP A 212 5.09 17.49 25.96
CA ASP A 212 6.54 17.41 26.14
C ASP A 212 7.26 17.12 24.82
N VAL A 213 6.68 16.26 23.97
CA VAL A 213 7.19 16.01 22.62
C VAL A 213 7.12 17.29 21.78
N ASP A 214 6.03 18.05 21.83
CA ASP A 214 5.89 19.28 21.06
C ASP A 214 6.94 20.34 21.43
N ASN A 215 7.21 20.48 22.73
CA ASN A 215 8.27 21.35 23.23
C ASN A 215 9.64 20.88 22.72
N LEU A 216 9.91 19.58 22.83
CA LEU A 216 11.15 18.98 22.33
C LEU A 216 11.34 19.18 20.82
N LEU A 217 10.29 19.04 20.03
CA LEU A 217 10.36 19.25 18.59
C LEU A 217 10.56 20.73 18.25
N SER A 218 9.94 21.64 19.00
CA SER A 218 10.16 23.07 18.88
C SER A 218 11.61 23.46 19.19
N GLU A 219 12.19 22.85 20.23
CA GLU A 219 13.61 22.98 20.56
C GLU A 219 14.53 22.35 19.51
N ALA A 220 14.14 21.20 18.94
CA ALA A 220 14.88 20.55 17.87
C ALA A 220 14.93 21.42 16.61
N ILE A 221 13.78 21.98 16.21
CA ILE A 221 13.64 22.81 15.01
C ILE A 221 14.48 24.09 15.12
N SER A 222 14.64 24.63 16.32
CA SER A 222 15.44 25.83 16.60
C SER A 222 16.95 25.58 16.76
N LYS A 223 17.43 24.33 16.66
CA LYS A 223 18.88 24.04 16.71
C LYS A 223 19.61 24.56 15.47
N LYS A 224 20.91 24.84 15.62
CA LYS A 224 21.72 25.52 14.60
C LYS A 224 21.75 24.78 13.26
N ASN A 225 21.82 23.46 13.28
CA ASN A 225 21.90 22.62 12.08
C ASN A 225 21.12 21.32 12.27
N PHE A 226 20.82 20.63 11.16
CA PHE A 226 19.99 19.43 11.17
C PHE A 226 20.58 18.31 12.03
N GLU A 227 21.91 18.22 12.10
CA GLU A 227 22.61 17.23 12.94
C GLU A 227 22.36 17.47 14.43
N GLU A 228 22.39 18.71 14.89
CA GLU A 228 22.04 19.07 16.27
C GLU A 228 20.55 18.81 16.58
N SER A 229 19.64 19.11 15.63
CA SER A 229 18.22 18.76 15.75
C SER A 229 18.03 17.25 15.91
N MET A 230 18.73 16.49 15.07
CA MET A 230 18.69 15.03 15.06
C MET A 230 19.18 14.48 16.40
N ASN A 231 20.36 14.89 16.85
CA ASN A 231 20.94 14.43 18.11
C ASN A 231 20.03 14.77 19.31
N HIS A 232 19.41 15.95 19.29
CA HIS A 232 18.47 16.34 20.33
C HIS A 232 17.23 15.44 20.38
N ILE A 233 16.68 15.08 19.22
CA ILE A 233 15.54 14.15 19.12
C ILE A 233 15.95 12.74 19.54
N LEU A 234 17.07 12.23 19.02
CA LEU A 234 17.54 10.86 19.27
C LEU A 234 17.83 10.57 20.73
N ASN A 235 18.35 11.55 21.46
CA ASN A 235 18.61 11.41 22.90
C ASN A 235 17.34 11.20 23.74
N ASN A 236 16.16 11.45 23.16
CA ASN A 236 14.87 11.38 23.84
C ASN A 236 13.93 10.31 23.25
N ILE A 237 14.33 9.64 22.17
CA ILE A 237 13.58 8.50 21.62
C ILE A 237 13.69 7.31 22.57
N ASN A 238 12.60 6.56 22.70
CA ASN A 238 12.55 5.32 23.46
C ASN A 238 13.56 4.31 22.89
N LYS A 239 14.40 3.75 23.78
CA LYS A 239 15.49 2.83 23.43
C LYS A 239 15.03 1.62 22.62
N SER A 240 13.76 1.22 22.71
CA SER A 240 13.17 0.15 21.90
C SER A 240 13.17 0.44 20.39
N TYR A 241 13.20 1.72 19.99
CA TYR A 241 13.23 2.17 18.60
C TYR A 241 14.63 2.48 18.08
N LEU A 242 15.62 2.66 18.96
CA LEU A 242 17.01 2.91 18.54
C LEU A 242 17.59 1.75 17.72
N ASN A 243 17.19 0.51 18.02
CA ASN A 243 17.61 -0.68 17.27
C ASN A 243 16.82 -0.89 15.96
N LYS A 244 15.77 -0.09 15.71
CA LYS A 244 14.91 -0.13 14.52
C LYS A 244 15.14 1.05 13.58
N PHE A 245 16.27 1.74 13.68
CA PHE A 245 16.61 2.95 12.89
C PHE A 245 16.49 2.80 11.36
N SER A 246 16.45 1.56 10.86
CA SER A 246 16.23 1.25 9.45
C SER A 246 14.76 1.17 9.04
N SER A 247 13.81 1.33 9.97
CA SER A 247 12.38 1.37 9.65
C SER A 247 12.06 2.65 8.86
N ASN A 248 11.21 2.50 7.85
CA ASN A 248 10.77 3.62 7.02
C ASN A 248 10.12 4.75 7.87
N ASP A 249 9.46 4.39 8.97
CA ASP A 249 8.78 5.33 9.89
C ASP A 249 9.71 6.40 10.49
N LEU A 250 10.88 6.03 11.01
CA LEU A 250 11.82 7.00 11.60
C LEU A 250 12.44 7.90 10.52
N ARG A 251 12.73 7.33 9.34
CA ARG A 251 13.26 8.09 8.21
C ARG A 251 12.27 9.14 7.72
N GLU A 252 11.00 8.76 7.58
CA GLU A 252 9.93 9.67 7.18
C GLU A 252 9.72 10.78 8.21
N PHE A 253 9.78 10.44 9.50
CA PHE A 253 9.72 11.42 10.57
C PHE A 253 10.85 12.45 10.49
N PHE A 254 12.10 12.02 10.34
CA PHE A 254 13.23 12.96 10.21
C PHE A 254 13.21 13.76 8.91
N HIS A 255 12.65 13.21 7.83
CA HIS A 255 12.40 13.96 6.60
C HIS A 255 11.43 15.12 6.84
N LYS A 256 10.32 14.87 7.55
CA LYS A 256 9.33 15.92 7.90
C LYS A 256 9.95 17.01 8.78
N ILE A 257 10.80 16.65 9.74
CA ILE A 257 11.52 17.63 10.57
C ILE A 257 12.43 18.51 9.71
N LYS A 258 13.13 17.91 8.73
CA LYS A 258 13.97 18.65 7.77
C LYS A 258 13.15 19.63 6.92
N GLU A 259 12.00 19.21 6.41
CA GLU A 259 11.10 20.07 5.61
C GLU A 259 10.52 21.24 6.41
N LYS A 260 10.07 20.99 7.65
CA LYS A 260 9.56 22.02 8.56
C LYS A 260 10.64 23.09 8.84
N ARG A 261 11.89 22.68 9.04
CA ARG A 261 13.03 23.59 9.23
C ARG A 261 13.31 24.47 8.01
N ILE A 262 13.40 23.88 6.82
CA ILE A 262 13.64 24.61 5.57
C ILE A 262 12.56 25.69 5.38
N THR A 263 11.30 25.36 5.70
CA THR A 263 10.19 26.30 5.60
C THR A 263 10.33 27.49 6.56
N ILE A 264 10.87 27.30 7.76
CA ILE A 264 11.11 28.38 8.74
C ILE A 264 12.32 29.22 8.34
N GLU A 265 13.41 28.61 7.89
CA GLU A 265 14.61 29.31 7.42
C GLU A 265 14.30 30.24 6.23
N LEU A 266 13.46 29.77 5.29
CA LEU A 266 12.98 30.58 4.18
C LEU A 266 12.07 31.75 4.61
N LYS A 267 11.26 31.57 5.67
CA LYS A 267 10.42 32.65 6.23
C LYS A 267 11.20 33.71 7.00
N LEU A 268 12.37 33.36 7.55
CA LEU A 268 13.24 34.31 8.26
C LEU A 268 14.15 35.11 7.31
N MET A 269 14.28 34.65 6.06
CA MET A 269 15.08 35.32 5.01
C MET A 269 14.23 36.23 4.08
N ALA A 270 12.90 36.22 4.22
CA ALA A 270 11.96 37.07 3.49
C ALA A 270 11.54 38.28 4.33
#